data_AF-A0A109K3A0-F1
#
_entry.id   AF-A0A109K3A0-F1
#
_cell.length_a   1.000
_cell.length_b   1.000
_cell.length_c   1.000
_cell.angle_alpha   90.00
_cell.angle_beta   90.00
_cell.angle_gamma   90.00
#
_symmetry.space_group_name_H-M   'P 1'
#
loop_
_entity.id
_entity.type
_entity.pdbx_description
1 polymer ?
#
loop_
_entity_poly.entity_id
_entity_poly.type
_entity_poly.pdbx_seq_one_letter_code
_entity_poly.pdbx_strand_id
1 'polypeptide(L)'
;MKLVDRMSRPSHQAVATKTRSIKNLDELFAYLDGDDDQSVAIAALKTDEYRAALIKAARLDPSLDAALIKTAEAIAACAEPGQADITLRVNYGMIMAIKRLRYAGYLSAHKGVGDGRYRATLATKWTDAAK
;
A
#
# COMPACT_ATOMS: atom_id res chain seq x y z
N MET A 1 -24.21 30.19 -44.98
CA MET A 1 -23.04 30.54 -44.12
C MET A 1 -23.15 29.74 -42.83
N LYS A 2 -22.00 29.26 -42.33
CA LYS A 2 -21.85 28.16 -41.37
C LYS A 2 -22.32 28.51 -39.95
N LEU A 3 -22.96 27.51 -39.31
CA LEU A 3 -23.21 27.41 -37.86
C LEU A 3 -21.89 27.43 -37.07
N VAL A 4 -21.87 28.17 -35.96
CA VAL A 4 -21.07 27.88 -34.76
C VAL A 4 -21.80 28.43 -33.56
N ASP A 5 -22.68 27.62 -32.96
CA ASP A 5 -23.19 27.87 -31.62
C ASP A 5 -22.43 27.01 -30.61
N ARG A 6 -22.23 27.59 -29.44
CA ARG A 6 -21.31 27.21 -28.39
C ARG A 6 -21.57 25.78 -27.90
N MET A 7 -20.52 24.97 -27.83
CA MET A 7 -20.51 23.74 -27.03
C MET A 7 -20.75 24.07 -25.57
N SER A 8 -22.02 24.01 -25.15
CA SER A 8 -22.41 23.85 -23.76
C SER A 8 -21.95 22.48 -23.27
N ARG A 9 -21.25 22.50 -22.13
CA ARG A 9 -20.75 21.35 -21.39
C ARG A 9 -21.85 20.29 -21.22
N PRO A 10 -21.54 18.98 -21.34
CA PRO A 10 -22.49 17.96 -20.90
C PRO A 10 -22.66 18.10 -19.39
N SER A 11 -23.87 18.47 -18.99
CA SER A 11 -24.39 18.28 -17.65
C SER A 11 -24.21 16.80 -17.28
N HIS A 12 -23.41 16.53 -16.26
CA HIS A 12 -23.40 15.24 -15.58
C HIS A 12 -24.78 15.05 -14.95
N GLN A 13 -25.70 14.49 -15.73
CA GLN A 13 -27.00 14.07 -15.25
C GLN A 13 -26.74 12.86 -14.36
N ALA A 14 -27.15 12.94 -13.09
CA ALA A 14 -27.11 11.80 -12.20
C ALA A 14 -27.93 10.67 -12.84
N VAL A 15 -27.25 9.57 -13.20
CA VAL A 15 -27.89 8.36 -13.70
C VAL A 15 -28.81 7.87 -12.59
N ALA A 16 -30.12 8.04 -12.79
CA ALA A 16 -31.12 7.45 -11.94
C ALA A 16 -30.92 5.93 -11.96
N THR A 17 -30.44 5.38 -10.85
CA THR A 17 -30.29 3.95 -10.62
C THR A 17 -31.67 3.32 -10.75
N LYS A 18 -31.95 2.78 -11.93
CA LYS A 18 -33.15 2.00 -12.20
C LYS A 18 -32.92 0.65 -11.56
N THR A 19 -33.28 0.50 -10.28
CA THR A 19 -33.26 -0.78 -9.57
C THR A 19 -34.30 -1.69 -10.22
N ARG A 20 -33.91 -2.38 -11.30
CA ARG A 20 -34.64 -3.56 -11.77
C ARG A 20 -34.44 -4.62 -10.68
N SER A 21 -35.53 -5.00 -10.02
CA SER A 21 -35.53 -6.11 -9.08
C SER A 21 -34.92 -7.33 -9.76
N ILE A 22 -33.74 -7.74 -9.30
CA ILE A 22 -33.08 -8.99 -9.71
C ILE A 22 -34.01 -10.11 -9.24
N LYS A 23 -34.52 -10.91 -10.17
CA LYS A 23 -35.59 -11.88 -9.87
C LYS A 23 -35.06 -13.25 -9.49
N ASN A 24 -33.77 -13.53 -9.70
CA ASN A 24 -33.17 -14.83 -9.45
C ASN A 24 -31.77 -14.69 -8.84
N LEU A 25 -31.39 -15.63 -7.96
CA LEU A 25 -30.08 -15.69 -7.31
C LEU A 25 -28.93 -15.85 -8.33
N ASP A 26 -29.12 -16.58 -9.42
CA ASP A 26 -28.11 -16.77 -10.46
C ASP A 26 -27.74 -15.47 -11.21
N GLU A 27 -28.68 -14.54 -11.42
CA GLU A 27 -28.38 -13.23 -12.01
C GLU A 27 -27.58 -12.35 -11.04
N LEU A 28 -27.75 -12.56 -9.73
CA LEU A 28 -27.00 -11.87 -8.69
C LEU A 28 -25.55 -12.38 -8.63
N PHE A 29 -25.35 -13.70 -8.77
CA PHE A 29 -24.01 -14.28 -8.91
C PHE A 29 -23.33 -13.86 -10.21
N ALA A 30 -24.04 -13.81 -11.34
CA ALA A 30 -23.48 -13.30 -12.59
C ALA A 30 -23.12 -11.79 -12.55
N TYR A 31 -23.76 -11.00 -11.68
CA TYR A 31 -23.41 -9.60 -11.43
C TYR A 31 -22.23 -9.45 -10.43
N LEU A 32 -22.02 -10.47 -9.58
CA LEU A 32 -20.90 -10.59 -8.63
C LEU A 32 -19.69 -11.33 -9.21
N ASP A 33 -19.85 -12.01 -10.35
CA ASP A 33 -18.80 -12.56 -11.24
C ASP A 33 -18.00 -11.47 -11.96
N GLY A 34 -17.97 -10.25 -11.39
CA GLY A 34 -16.82 -9.38 -11.54
C GLY A 34 -15.67 -9.96 -10.72
N ASP A 35 -15.05 -11.03 -11.22
CA ASP A 35 -13.90 -11.76 -10.65
C ASP A 35 -12.74 -10.83 -10.20
N ASP A 36 -12.68 -9.63 -10.77
CA ASP A 36 -11.73 -8.58 -10.41
C ASP A 36 -11.95 -7.99 -9.00
N ASP A 37 -13.18 -7.87 -8.51
CA ASP A 37 -13.45 -7.13 -7.26
C ASP A 37 -13.15 -7.96 -5.99
N GLN A 38 -13.38 -9.29 -6.05
CA GLN A 38 -13.06 -10.19 -4.93
C GLN A 38 -11.56 -10.48 -4.83
N SER A 39 -10.88 -10.65 -5.97
CA SER A 39 -9.44 -10.92 -6.02
C SER A 39 -8.61 -9.73 -5.52
N VAL A 40 -9.01 -8.50 -5.85
CA VAL A 40 -8.40 -7.26 -5.31
C VAL A 40 -8.62 -7.15 -3.80
N ALA A 41 -9.82 -7.43 -3.29
CA ALA A 41 -10.11 -7.38 -1.85
C ALA A 41 -9.25 -8.38 -1.05
N ILE A 42 -9.09 -9.62 -1.55
CA ILE A 42 -8.26 -10.65 -0.92
C ILE A 42 -6.77 -10.26 -0.95
N ALA A 43 -6.29 -9.67 -2.06
CA ALA A 43 -4.91 -9.20 -2.17
C ALA A 43 -4.60 -8.02 -1.22
N ALA A 44 -5.56 -7.09 -1.08
CA ALA A 44 -5.45 -5.97 -0.14
C ALA A 44 -5.38 -6.46 1.32
N LEU A 45 -6.24 -7.39 1.71
CA LEU A 45 -6.23 -7.99 3.07
C LEU A 45 -4.88 -8.65 3.39
N LYS A 46 -4.34 -9.45 2.46
CA LYS A 46 -3.02 -10.08 2.63
C LYS A 46 -1.89 -9.07 2.76
N THR A 47 -2.01 -7.92 2.08
CA THR A 47 -1.04 -6.84 2.17
C THR A 47 -1.08 -6.19 3.56
N ASP A 48 -2.27 -5.88 4.07
CA ASP A 48 -2.40 -5.25 5.39
C ASP A 48 -1.97 -6.20 6.54
N GLU A 49 -2.26 -7.49 6.44
CA GLU A 49 -1.76 -8.51 7.37
C GLU A 49 -0.23 -8.56 7.38
N TYR A 50 0.39 -8.57 6.20
CA TYR A 50 1.85 -8.56 6.05
C TYR A 50 2.48 -7.31 6.69
N ARG A 51 1.90 -6.12 6.44
CA ARG A 51 2.37 -4.86 7.03
C ARG A 51 2.23 -4.87 8.55
N ALA A 52 1.10 -5.34 9.08
CA ALA A 52 0.86 -5.46 10.51
C ALA A 52 1.86 -6.43 11.17
N ALA A 53 2.19 -7.54 10.51
CA ALA A 53 3.18 -8.49 10.98
C ALA A 53 4.59 -7.88 11.05
N LEU A 54 5.01 -7.12 10.03
CA LEU A 54 6.29 -6.38 10.04
C LEU A 54 6.36 -5.36 11.20
N ILE A 55 5.27 -4.63 11.43
CA ILE A 55 5.17 -3.66 12.54
C ILE A 55 5.26 -4.38 13.88
N LYS A 56 4.53 -5.48 14.04
CA LYS A 56 4.56 -6.29 15.27
C LYS A 56 5.96 -6.83 15.55
N ALA A 57 6.64 -7.36 14.52
CA ALA A 57 8.01 -7.84 14.64
C ALA A 57 8.99 -6.74 15.07
N ALA A 58 8.83 -5.51 14.57
CA ALA A 58 9.64 -4.37 15.01
C ALA A 58 9.33 -3.96 16.46
N ARG A 59 8.05 -3.92 16.85
CA ARG A 59 7.64 -3.54 18.21
C ARG A 59 8.05 -4.53 19.30
N LEU A 60 8.18 -5.81 18.95
CA LEU A 60 8.60 -6.86 19.88
C LEU A 60 10.12 -6.93 20.10
N ASP A 61 10.92 -6.23 19.29
CA ASP A 61 12.38 -6.20 19.46
C ASP A 61 12.79 -5.13 20.50
N PRO A 62 13.33 -5.53 21.66
CA PRO A 62 13.70 -4.61 22.73
C PRO A 62 14.93 -3.74 22.39
N SER A 63 15.66 -4.06 21.31
CA SER A 63 16.81 -3.27 20.86
C SER A 63 16.43 -2.01 20.08
N LEU A 64 15.15 -1.89 19.68
CA LEU A 64 14.67 -0.73 18.93
C LEU A 64 14.10 0.35 19.87
N ASP A 65 14.63 1.56 19.72
CA ASP A 65 14.05 2.75 20.37
C ASP A 65 12.79 3.24 19.64
N ALA A 66 12.04 4.15 20.27
CA ALA A 66 10.78 4.67 19.72
C ALA A 66 10.93 5.33 18.33
N ALA A 67 12.09 5.94 18.03
CA ALA A 67 12.33 6.55 16.72
C ALA A 67 12.61 5.49 15.64
N LEU A 68 13.31 4.41 16.00
CA LEU A 68 13.52 3.26 15.12
C LEU A 68 12.22 2.52 14.84
N ILE A 69 11.39 2.29 15.87
CA ILE A 69 10.07 1.67 15.71
C ILE A 69 9.19 2.50 14.76
N LYS A 70 9.09 3.81 14.98
CA LYS A 70 8.29 4.69 14.10
C LYS A 70 8.81 4.70 12.66
N THR A 71 10.13 4.60 12.48
CA THR A 71 10.72 4.51 11.14
C THR A 71 10.45 3.15 10.49
N ALA A 72 10.54 2.07 11.25
CA ALA A 72 10.18 0.72 10.79
C ALA A 72 8.70 0.64 10.42
N GLU A 73 7.81 1.29 11.16
CA GLU A 73 6.39 1.42 10.83
C GLU A 73 6.16 2.16 9.51
N ALA A 74 6.84 3.29 9.30
CA ALA A 74 6.74 4.04 8.05
C ALA A 74 7.23 3.24 6.84
N ILE A 75 8.28 2.43 7.03
CA ILE A 75 8.80 1.49 6.02
C ILE A 75 7.79 0.38 5.76
N ALA A 76 7.27 -0.26 6.82
CA ALA A 76 6.29 -1.34 6.72
C ALA A 76 5.00 -0.87 6.04
N ALA A 77 4.54 0.36 6.28
CA ALA A 77 3.37 0.93 5.60
C ALA A 77 3.51 1.01 4.07
N CYS A 78 4.73 1.04 3.55
CA CYS A 78 5.03 1.03 2.11
C CYS A 78 5.44 -0.35 1.57
N ALA A 79 5.44 -1.39 2.41
CA ALA A 79 5.84 -2.74 2.01
C ALA A 79 4.68 -3.50 1.36
N GLU A 80 5.02 -4.39 0.43
CA GLU A 80 4.08 -5.29 -0.24
C GLU A 80 4.63 -6.72 -0.19
N PRO A 81 3.76 -7.74 -0.01
CA PRO A 81 4.20 -9.14 -0.02
C PRO A 81 4.95 -9.49 -1.32
N GLY A 82 6.13 -10.08 -1.20
CA GLY A 82 6.97 -10.44 -2.35
C GLY A 82 7.84 -9.32 -2.91
N GLN A 83 7.67 -8.08 -2.46
CA GLN A 83 8.52 -6.96 -2.84
C GLN A 83 9.49 -6.58 -1.71
N ALA A 84 10.78 -6.88 -1.91
CA ALA A 84 11.81 -6.54 -0.92
C ALA A 84 12.22 -5.07 -0.97
N ASP A 85 12.13 -4.42 -2.14
CA ASP A 85 12.53 -3.02 -2.33
C ASP A 85 11.35 -2.08 -2.14
N ILE A 86 11.42 -1.20 -1.15
CA ILE A 86 10.42 -0.17 -0.94
C ILE A 86 10.99 1.21 -1.24
N THR A 87 10.14 2.14 -1.65
CA THR A 87 10.51 3.56 -1.77
C THR A 87 9.61 4.39 -0.88
N LEU A 88 10.22 5.17 0.01
CA LEU A 88 9.49 6.03 0.94
C LEU A 88 10.05 7.45 0.93
N ARG A 89 9.19 8.42 1.27
CA ARG A 89 9.61 9.80 1.52
C ARG A 89 10.17 9.88 2.94
N VAL A 90 11.32 10.52 3.07
CA VAL A 90 12.04 10.61 4.35
C VAL A 90 12.36 12.06 4.68
N ASN A 91 12.33 12.37 5.97
CA ASN A 91 12.90 13.60 6.49
C ASN A 91 14.32 13.33 7.03
N TYR A 92 15.05 14.38 7.39
CA TYR A 92 16.43 14.28 7.86
C TYR A 92 16.58 13.35 9.10
N GLY A 93 15.62 13.39 10.03
CA GLY A 93 15.64 12.54 11.22
C GLY A 93 15.50 11.04 10.91
N MET A 94 14.69 10.70 9.90
CA MET A 94 14.50 9.31 9.48
C MET A 94 15.74 8.71 8.81
N ILE A 95 16.61 9.53 8.19
CA ILE A 95 17.81 9.02 7.51
C ILE A 95 18.74 8.30 8.50
N MET A 96 18.92 8.86 9.70
CA MET A 96 19.75 8.22 10.72
C MET A 96 19.11 6.95 11.29
N ALA A 97 17.79 6.95 11.45
CA ALA A 97 17.04 5.78 11.87
C ALA A 97 17.13 4.64 10.84
N ILE A 98 17.03 4.94 9.54
CA ILE A 98 17.20 3.96 8.45
C ILE A 98 18.59 3.32 8.49
N LYS A 99 19.64 4.11 8.70
CA LYS A 99 21.00 3.58 8.83
C LYS A 99 21.13 2.63 10.03
N ARG A 100 20.55 3.00 11.17
CA ARG A 100 20.54 2.16 12.37
C ARG A 100 19.73 0.87 12.20
N LEU A 101 18.57 0.94 11.54
CA LEU A 101 17.78 -0.25 11.19
C LEU A 101 18.55 -1.21 10.28
N ARG A 102 19.38 -0.70 9.35
CA ARG A 102 20.30 -1.54 8.57
C ARG A 102 21.31 -2.26 9.46
N TYR A 103 21.95 -1.56 10.40
CA TYR A 103 22.90 -2.20 11.33
C TYR A 103 22.22 -3.22 12.26
N ALA A 104 20.96 -3.01 12.62
CA ALA A 104 20.15 -3.97 13.38
C ALA A 104 19.71 -5.20 12.54
N GLY A 105 19.99 -5.21 11.24
CA GLY A 105 19.66 -6.32 10.34
C GLY A 105 18.20 -6.33 9.87
N TYR A 106 17.47 -5.22 10.00
CA TYR A 106 16.11 -5.05 9.48
C TYR A 106 16.12 -4.70 7.99
N LEU A 107 17.15 -4.00 7.54
CA LEU A 107 17.34 -3.63 6.14
C LEU A 107 18.64 -4.23 5.62
N SER A 108 18.64 -4.75 4.39
CA SER A 108 19.85 -5.23 3.71
C SER A 108 20.59 -4.07 3.03
N ALA A 109 19.84 -3.15 2.43
CA ALA A 109 20.37 -1.97 1.75
C ALA A 109 19.47 -0.74 1.93
N HIS A 110 20.06 0.42 1.73
CA HIS A 110 19.32 1.68 1.57
C HIS A 110 20.08 2.61 0.62
N LYS A 111 19.36 3.40 -0.16
CA LYS A 111 19.93 4.38 -1.09
C LYS A 111 19.01 5.60 -1.22
N GLY A 112 19.58 6.79 -1.14
CA GLY A 112 18.86 8.02 -1.48
C GLY A 112 18.59 8.07 -2.98
N VAL A 113 17.35 8.36 -3.37
CA VAL A 113 16.91 8.37 -4.79
C VAL A 113 16.74 9.81 -5.32
N GLY A 114 16.89 10.81 -4.46
CA GLY A 114 16.60 12.22 -4.77
C GLY A 114 15.22 12.65 -4.26
N ASP A 115 14.93 13.96 -4.31
CA ASP A 115 13.63 14.54 -3.90
C ASP A 115 13.14 14.16 -2.50
N GLY A 116 14.06 13.93 -1.56
CA GLY A 116 13.72 13.48 -0.21
C GLY A 116 13.12 12.07 -0.17
N ARG A 117 13.38 11.22 -1.18
CA ARG A 117 12.99 9.81 -1.20
C ARG A 117 14.18 8.90 -0.97
N TYR A 118 13.93 7.81 -0.27
CA TYR A 118 14.89 6.74 -0.04
C TYR A 118 14.29 5.43 -0.53
N ARG A 119 15.14 4.62 -1.17
CA ARG A 119 14.89 3.21 -1.39
C ARG A 119 15.47 2.44 -0.22
N ALA A 120 14.70 1.56 0.37
CA ALA A 120 15.16 0.63 1.41
C ALA A 120 14.84 -0.79 0.97
N THR A 121 15.78 -1.69 1.13
CA THR A 121 15.61 -3.12 0.83
C THR A 121 15.43 -3.84 2.14
N LEU A 122 14.29 -4.49 2.33
CA LEU A 122 13.96 -5.27 3.51
C LEU A 122 14.93 -6.46 3.63
N ALA A 123 15.41 -6.72 4.83
CA ALA A 123 16.24 -7.90 5.09
C ALA A 123 15.35 -9.13 5.27
N THR A 124 15.86 -10.29 4.83
CA THR A 124 15.18 -11.58 4.96
C THR A 124 14.77 -11.89 6.40
N LYS A 125 15.63 -11.54 7.38
CA LYS A 125 15.35 -11.68 8.82
C LYS A 125 14.02 -11.02 9.21
N TRP A 126 13.75 -9.83 8.70
CA TRP A 126 12.54 -9.08 9.06
C TRP A 126 11.32 -9.57 8.30
N THR A 127 11.48 -9.90 7.02
CA THR A 127 10.39 -10.45 6.21
C THR A 127 9.97 -11.86 6.66
N ASP A 128 10.91 -12.68 7.12
CA ASP A 128 10.62 -14.02 7.65
C ASP A 128 9.92 -13.97 9.01
N ALA A 129 10.22 -12.97 9.83
CA ALA A 129 9.50 -12.73 11.09
C ALA A 129 8.04 -12.28 10.87
N ALA A 130 7.66 -11.94 9.64
CA ALA A 130 6.32 -11.51 9.25
C ALA A 130 5.52 -12.59 8.48
N LYS A 131 6.09 -13.79 8.29
CA LYS A 131 5.40 -14.97 7.75
C LYS A 131 4.72 -15.74 8.88
#